data_AF-X1FMF1-F1
#
_entry.id   AF-X1FMF1-F1
#
_cell.length_a   1.000
_cell.length_b   1.000
_cell.length_c   1.000
_cell.angle_alpha   90.00
_cell.angle_beta   90.00
_cell.angle_gamma   90.00
#
_symmetry.space_group_name_H-M   'P 1'
#
loop_
_entity.id
_entity.type
_entity.pdbx_description
1 polymer ?
#
loop_
_entity_poly.entity_id
_entity_poly.type
_entity_poly.pdbx_seq_one_letter_code
_entity_poly.pdbx_strand_id
1 'polypeptide(L)'
;KQYSEGVVDNLGLKFENGDIKQCKIQKLKLIEPEQEELQVPDVPFSSIITLPSTDFQKIIRDLSNISERLEIKSVGSELIFKCEGYMNK
;
A
#
# COMPACT_ATOMS: atom_id res chain seq x y z
N LYS A 1 -18.04 -27.38 12.85
CA LYS A 1 -16.89 -27.09 13.73
C LYS A 1 -15.86 -26.37 12.86
N GLN A 2 -15.48 -25.13 13.16
CA GLN A 2 -14.57 -24.30 12.31
C GLN A 2 -13.12 -24.29 12.81
N TYR A 3 -12.80 -25.26 13.66
CA TYR A 3 -11.51 -25.43 14.30
C TYR A 3 -11.19 -26.91 14.16
N SER A 4 -10.13 -27.22 13.43
CA SER A 4 -9.56 -28.56 13.32
C SER A 4 -8.11 -28.46 13.78
N GLU A 5 -7.74 -29.20 14.81
CA GLU A 5 -6.33 -29.34 15.23
C GLU A 5 -5.61 -28.01 15.54
N GLY A 6 -6.33 -27.00 16.05
CA GLY A 6 -5.76 -25.68 16.36
C GLY A 6 -5.58 -24.76 15.15
N VAL A 7 -5.90 -25.24 13.95
CA VAL A 7 -5.90 -24.46 12.72
C VAL A 7 -7.29 -23.89 12.47
N VAL A 8 -7.32 -22.59 12.16
CA VAL A 8 -8.54 -21.88 11.75
C VAL A 8 -8.70 -22.05 10.24
N ASP A 9 -9.79 -22.65 9.79
CA ASP A 9 -10.00 -22.88 8.34
C ASP A 9 -10.49 -21.62 7.60
N ASN A 10 -11.11 -20.69 8.33
CA ASN A 10 -11.75 -19.52 7.74
C ASN A 10 -11.61 -18.28 8.61
N LEU A 11 -11.28 -17.14 7.99
CA LEU A 11 -11.42 -15.82 8.57
C LEU A 11 -12.88 -15.38 8.51
N GLY A 12 -13.49 -15.11 9.67
CA GLY A 12 -14.82 -14.52 9.76
C GLY A 12 -14.78 -13.01 9.72
N LEU A 13 -15.48 -12.40 8.77
CA LEU A 13 -15.70 -10.96 8.67
C LEU A 13 -17.15 -10.65 9.03
N LYS A 14 -17.35 -9.70 9.94
CA LYS A 14 -18.68 -9.21 10.33
C LYS A 14 -18.78 -7.74 9.98
N PHE A 15 -19.76 -7.40 9.15
CA PHE A 15 -20.09 -6.03 8.79
C PHE A 15 -21.41 -5.67 9.45
N GLU A 16 -21.41 -4.60 10.23
CA GLU A 16 -22.58 -4.08 10.91
C GLU A 16 -22.80 -2.62 10.52
N ASN A 17 -23.99 -2.30 10.05
CA ASN A 17 -24.45 -0.93 9.83
C ASN A 17 -25.71 -0.72 10.67
N GLY A 18 -25.56 0.05 11.76
CA GLY A 18 -26.64 0.32 12.70
C GLY A 18 -27.76 1.17 12.13
N ASP A 19 -27.46 2.07 11.17
CA ASP A 19 -28.43 3.01 10.60
C ASP A 19 -29.49 2.30 9.78
N ILE A 20 -29.10 1.28 9.01
CA ILE A 20 -30.00 0.45 8.21
C ILE A 20 -30.27 -0.93 8.83
N LYS A 21 -29.84 -1.15 10.09
CA LYS A 21 -29.97 -2.42 10.84
C LYS A 21 -29.47 -3.64 10.07
N GLN A 22 -28.43 -3.46 9.26
CA GLN A 22 -27.87 -4.54 8.44
C GLN A 22 -26.72 -5.21 9.19
N CYS A 23 -26.75 -6.54 9.21
CA CYS A 23 -25.65 -7.38 9.66
C CYS A 23 -25.31 -8.39 8.55
N LYS A 24 -24.05 -8.41 8.12
CA LYS A 24 -23.55 -9.36 7.14
C LYS A 24 -22.33 -10.09 7.70
N ILE A 25 -22.39 -11.42 7.67
CA ILE A 25 -21.26 -12.26 8.04
C ILE A 25 -20.72 -12.93 6.77
N GLN A 26 -19.42 -12.79 6.53
CA GLN A 26 -18.72 -13.42 5.43
C GLN A 26 -17.58 -14.28 5.98
N LYS A 27 -17.32 -15.41 5.34
CA LYS A 27 -16.23 -16.32 5.72
C LYS A 27 -15.30 -16.45 4.53
N LEU A 28 -14.03 -16.18 4.74
CA LEU A 28 -12.97 -16.35 3.76
C LEU A 28 -12.16 -17.58 4.14
N LYS A 29 -11.99 -18.51 3.21
CA LYS A 29 -11.13 -19.68 3.43
C LYS A 29 -9.68 -19.22 3.56
N LEU A 30 -9.00 -19.64 4.62
CA LEU A 30 -7.58 -19.34 4.79
C LEU A 30 -6.75 -20.21 3.85
N ILE A 31 -5.61 -19.67 3.44
CA ILE A 31 -4.55 -20.38 2.73
C ILE A 31 -3.33 -20.39 3.65
N GLU A 32 -2.51 -21.42 3.54
CA GLU A 32 -1.21 -21.48 4.21
C GLU A 32 -0.19 -20.76 3.32
N PRO A 33 0.35 -19.60 3.75
CA PRO A 33 1.40 -18.94 2.99
C PRO A 33 2.75 -19.65 3.20
N GLU A 34 3.65 -19.51 2.24
CA GLU A 34 5.05 -19.87 2.44
C GLU A 34 5.69 -18.97 3.51
N GLN A 35 6.45 -19.55 4.43
CA GLN A 35 7.10 -18.84 5.53
C GLN A 35 8.46 -18.26 5.10
N GLU A 36 8.50 -17.50 4.01
CA GLU A 36 9.70 -16.76 3.65
C GLU A 36 9.70 -15.42 4.36
N GLU A 37 10.39 -15.34 5.50
CA GLU A 37 10.53 -14.11 6.26
C GLU A 37 11.73 -13.31 5.71
N LEU A 38 11.44 -12.28 4.93
CA LEU A 38 12.45 -11.33 4.46
C LEU A 38 12.91 -10.45 5.62
N GLN A 39 14.13 -10.67 6.11
CA GLN A 39 14.73 -9.76 7.08
C GLN A 39 15.09 -8.44 6.39
N VAL A 40 14.39 -7.37 6.75
CA VAL A 40 14.73 -6.02 6.30
C VAL A 40 15.89 -5.51 7.17
N PRO A 41 17.06 -5.19 6.59
CA PRO A 41 18.17 -4.66 7.36
C PRO A 41 17.88 -3.23 7.84
N ASP A 42 18.43 -2.87 8.99
CA ASP A 42 18.48 -1.48 9.43
C ASP A 42 19.47 -0.70 8.55
N VAL A 43 18.95 0.14 7.66
CA VAL A 43 19.74 0.98 6.76
C VAL A 43 19.66 2.43 7.22
N PRO A 44 20.79 3.12 7.46
CA PRO A 44 20.77 4.54 7.72
C PRO A 44 20.40 5.30 6.45
N PHE A 45 19.33 6.09 6.51
CA PHE A 45 18.92 6.97 5.42
C PHE A 45 19.59 8.34 5.53
N SER A 46 20.04 8.89 4.40
CA SER A 46 20.62 10.24 4.35
C SER A 46 19.59 11.35 4.57
N SER A 47 18.32 11.09 4.28
CA SER A 47 17.20 12.02 4.45
C SER A 47 15.91 11.28 4.79
N ILE A 48 15.09 11.82 5.70
CA ILE A 48 13.72 11.37 5.96
C ILE A 48 12.79 12.56 5.73
N ILE A 49 11.86 12.42 4.79
CA ILE A 49 10.97 13.50 4.36
C ILE A 49 9.52 13.02 4.45
N THR A 50 8.65 13.84 5.03
CA THR A 50 7.21 13.58 5.12
C THR A 50 6.45 14.49 4.18
N LEU A 51 5.51 13.93 3.41
CA LEU A 51 4.63 14.65 2.50
C LEU A 51 3.19 14.12 2.68
N PRO A 52 2.14 14.94 2.56
CA PRO A 52 0.77 14.45 2.54
C PRO A 52 0.58 13.40 1.43
N SER A 53 -0.03 12.26 1.77
CA SER A 53 -0.21 11.15 0.83
C SER A 53 -1.03 11.54 -0.41
N THR A 54 -1.97 12.48 -0.26
CA THR A 54 -2.76 13.03 -1.37
C THR A 54 -1.89 13.77 -2.37
N ASP A 55 -0.93 14.55 -1.89
CA ASP A 55 -0.04 15.35 -2.72
C ASP A 55 0.98 14.47 -3.42
N PHE A 56 1.58 13.53 -2.69
CA PHE A 56 2.46 12.51 -3.27
C PHE A 56 1.73 11.73 -4.37
N GLN A 57 0.54 11.20 -4.08
CA GLN A 57 -0.25 10.45 -5.06
C GLN A 57 -0.55 11.28 -6.31
N LYS A 58 -0.90 12.56 -6.15
CA LYS A 58 -1.19 13.45 -7.27
C LYS A 58 0.05 13.65 -8.15
N ILE A 59 1.19 13.98 -7.55
CA ILE A 59 2.46 14.17 -8.25
C ILE A 59 2.83 12.90 -9.04
N ILE A 60 2.76 11.72 -8.41
CA ILE A 60 3.07 10.46 -9.09
C ILE A 60 2.14 10.22 -10.28
N ARG A 61 0.83 10.38 -10.10
CA ARG A 61 -0.14 10.17 -11.20
C ARG A 61 0.08 11.13 -12.37
N ASP A 62 0.31 12.40 -12.08
CA ASP A 62 0.52 13.42 -13.10
C ASP A 62 1.78 13.12 -13.93
N LEU A 63 2.88 12.74 -13.27
CA LEU A 63 4.16 12.46 -13.93
C LEU A 63 4.19 11.07 -14.61
N SER A 64 3.46 10.08 -14.08
CA SER A 64 3.32 8.75 -14.73
C SER A 64 2.58 8.81 -16.06
N ASN A 65 1.79 9.87 -16.33
CA ASN A 65 1.21 10.09 -17.66
C ASN A 65 2.25 10.53 -18.71
N ILE A 66 3.43 10.96 -18.26
CA ILE A 66 4.49 11.51 -19.11
C ILE A 66 5.60 10.49 -19.35
N SER A 67 5.97 9.73 -18.31
CA SER A 67 7.06 8.75 -18.37
C SER A 67 6.82 7.60 -17.40
N GLU A 68 7.25 6.40 -17.78
CA GLU A 68 7.30 5.24 -16.88
C GLU A 68 8.38 5.39 -15.81
N ARG A 69 9.38 6.26 -16.04
CA ARG A 69 10.48 6.50 -15.11
C ARG A 69 10.36 7.87 -14.46
N LEU A 70 10.39 7.86 -13.14
CA LEU A 70 10.39 9.03 -12.28
C LEU A 70 11.65 9.02 -11.41
N GLU A 71 12.29 10.17 -11.30
CA GLU A 71 13.38 10.44 -10.39
C GLU A 71 12.87 11.30 -9.22
N ILE A 72 13.20 10.92 -7.98
CA ILE A 72 12.93 11.66 -6.76
C ILE A 72 14.26 12.00 -6.10
N LYS A 73 14.54 13.28 -5.88
CA LYS A 73 15.78 13.78 -5.29
C LYS A 73 15.51 14.68 -4.10
N SER A 74 16.31 14.51 -3.05
CA SER A 74 16.42 15.46 -1.95
C SER A 74 17.72 16.23 -2.11
N VAL A 75 17.63 17.56 -2.28
CA VAL A 75 18.79 18.46 -2.42
C VAL A 75 18.62 19.63 -1.46
N GLY A 76 19.39 19.65 -0.38
CA GLY A 76 19.24 20.67 0.67
C GLY A 76 17.84 20.63 1.28
N SER A 77 17.09 21.73 1.15
CA SER A 77 15.70 21.85 1.60
C SER A 77 14.65 21.53 0.53
N GLU A 78 15.07 21.10 -0.67
CA GLU A 78 14.19 20.85 -1.81
C GLU A 78 13.93 19.35 -2.01
N LEU A 79 12.68 19.02 -2.32
CA LEU A 79 12.26 17.71 -2.82
C LEU A 79 11.87 17.87 -4.29
N ILE A 80 12.65 17.25 -5.18
CA ILE A 80 12.51 17.40 -6.63
C ILE A 80 11.96 16.11 -7.21
N PHE A 81 10.88 16.23 -7.98
CA PHE A 81 10.31 15.17 -8.81
C PHE A 81 10.62 15.48 -10.28
N LYS A 82 11.29 14.57 -10.98
CA LYS A 82 11.69 14.74 -12.37
C LYS A 82 11.31 13.52 -13.19
N CYS A 83 10.80 13.74 -14.39
CA CYS A 83 10.64 12.69 -15.40
C CYS A 83 11.05 13.24 -16.77
N GLU A 84 11.47 12.35 -17.66
CA GLU A 84 11.77 12.67 -19.05
C GLU A 84 10.89 11.81 -19.93
N GLY A 85 10.14 12.43 -20.84
CA GLY A 85 9.14 11.78 -21.66
C GLY A 85 8.44 12.79 -22.57
N TYR A 86 7.59 12.28 -23.46
CA TYR A 86 6.83 13.11 -24.38
C TYR A 86 5.37 13.16 -23.93
N MET A 87 4.83 14.37 -23.74
CA MET A 87 3.39 14.52 -23.56
C MET A 87 2.74 14.47 -24.93
N ASN A 88 2.01 13.38 -25.21
CA ASN A 88 1.11 13.35 -26.36
C ASN A 88 0.05 14.45 -26.16
N LYS A 89 0.12 15.51 -26.97
CA LYS A 89 -0.97 16.50 -27.10
C LYS A 89 -2.08 15.95 -27.98
#